data_AF-A0AAV9ZQV3-F1
#
_entry.id   AF-A0AAV9ZQV3-F1
#
_cell.length_a   1.000
_cell.length_b   1.000
_cell.length_c   1.000
_cell.angle_alpha   90.00
_cell.angle_beta   90.00
_cell.angle_gamma   90.00
#
_symmetry.space_group_name_H-M   'P 1'
#
loop_
_entity.id
_entity.type
_entity.pdbx_description
1 polymer ?
#
loop_
_entity_poly.entity_id
_entity_poly.type
_entity_poly.pdbx_seq_one_letter_code
_entity_poly.pdbx_strand_id
1 'polypeptide(L)'
;ITVTTISQLMYQRSWTNNRLQKTFAIYFKFEGLRAKGFDVLHALGLVMSHSWISKAIRRMFQMTLNELRELVQKYPWVLTYDNVVILFKIFSQRPENLQKLTNGTAAIVYLKPGATPLPASANQELKEQRAANLDSLITIRRVLDLAAFSH
;
A
#
# COMPACT_ATOMS: atom_id res chain seq x y z
N ILE A 1 3.57 14.06 29.80
CA ILE A 1 3.81 15.52 29.74
C ILE A 1 5.30 15.83 29.75
N THR A 2 6.06 15.43 30.78
CA THR A 2 7.52 15.67 30.90
C THR A 2 8.33 15.21 29.68
N VAL A 3 8.12 13.98 29.20
CA VAL A 3 8.80 13.43 28.01
C VAL A 3 8.50 14.25 26.75
N THR A 4 7.25 14.70 26.59
CA THR A 4 6.81 15.50 25.44
C THR A 4 7.46 16.88 25.46
N THR A 5 7.50 17.53 26.63
CA THR A 5 8.15 18.83 26.82
C THR A 5 9.66 18.77 26.57
N ILE A 6 10.35 17.75 27.09
CA ILE A 6 11.78 17.55 26.82
C ILE A 6 12.01 17.31 25.32
N SER A 7 11.16 16.52 24.66
CA SER A 7 11.27 16.27 23.23
C SER A 7 11.01 17.52 22.38
N GLN A 8 10.09 18.39 22.79
CA GLN A 8 9.84 19.68 22.13
C GLN A 8 11.07 20.60 22.25
N LEU A 9 11.68 20.70 23.44
CA LEU A 9 12.90 21.47 23.67
C LEU A 9 14.08 20.91 22.86
N MET A 10 14.23 19.59 22.80
CA MET A 10 15.25 18.93 21.98
C MET A 10 15.04 19.18 20.49
N TYR A 11 13.79 19.19 20.01
CA TYR A 11 13.46 19.50 18.63
C TYR A 11 13.79 20.95 18.25
N GLN A 12 13.49 21.91 19.13
CA GLN A 12 13.86 23.31 18.93
C GLN A 12 15.39 23.49 18.92
N ARG A 13 16.10 22.75 19.77
CA ARG A 13 17.56 22.80 19.86
C ARG A 13 18.26 22.09 18.71
N SER A 14 17.69 21.00 18.20
CA SER A 14 18.31 20.18 17.18
C SER A 14 17.27 19.53 16.27
N TRP A 15 17.37 19.85 14.98
CA TRP A 15 16.49 19.30 13.95
C TRP A 15 16.68 17.78 13.72
N THR A 16 17.77 17.20 14.24
CA THR A 16 18.07 15.77 14.13
C THR A 16 17.53 14.93 15.29
N ASN A 17 17.32 15.54 16.48
CA ASN A 17 16.82 14.87 17.69
C ASN A 17 15.29 14.97 17.82
N ASN A 18 14.59 14.36 16.87
CA ASN A 18 13.14 14.48 16.70
C ASN A 18 12.44 13.14 16.48
N ARG A 19 12.98 12.06 17.06
CA ARG A 19 12.42 10.71 16.88
C ARG A 19 10.94 10.66 17.29
N LEU A 20 10.59 11.26 18.44
CA LEU A 20 9.20 11.31 18.91
C LEU A 20 8.29 12.04 17.91
N GLN A 21 8.70 13.22 17.45
CA GLN A 21 7.95 14.02 16.48
C GLN A 21 7.79 13.30 15.14
N LYS A 22 8.83 12.58 14.68
CA LYS A 22 8.77 11.77 13.45
C LYS A 22 7.79 10.61 13.59
N THR A 23 7.83 9.88 14.71
CA THR A 23 6.92 8.77 15.00
C THR A 23 5.47 9.26 15.08
N PHE A 24 5.21 10.33 15.84
CA PHE A 24 3.85 10.90 15.93
C PHE A 24 3.35 11.43 14.59
N ALA A 25 4.22 12.06 13.80
CA ALA A 25 3.85 12.57 12.50
C ALA A 25 3.39 11.47 11.55
N ILE A 26 4.08 10.32 11.54
CA ILE A 26 3.69 9.14 10.76
C ILE A 26 2.40 8.54 11.32
N TYR A 27 2.31 8.33 12.63
CA TYR A 27 1.13 7.77 13.30
C TYR A 27 -0.14 8.57 12.98
N PHE A 28 -0.14 9.88 13.24
CA PHE A 28 -1.31 10.73 12.99
C PHE A 28 -1.67 10.83 11.50
N LYS A 29 -0.72 10.61 10.60
CA LYS A 29 -1.00 10.64 9.17
C LYS A 29 -1.87 9.45 8.75
N PHE A 30 -1.61 8.29 9.35
CA PHE A 30 -2.40 7.07 9.10
C PHE A 30 -3.71 7.05 9.89
N GLU A 31 -3.80 7.71 11.04
CA GLU A 31 -5.06 7.97 11.76
C GLU A 31 -5.97 9.00 11.05
N GLY A 32 -5.52 9.59 9.94
CA GLY A 32 -6.35 10.49 9.13
C GLY A 32 -6.35 11.95 9.57
N LEU A 33 -5.34 12.41 10.33
CA LEU A 33 -5.22 13.81 10.70
C LEU A 33 -5.11 14.70 9.44
N ARG A 34 -5.95 15.74 9.38
CA ARG A 34 -5.97 16.70 8.28
C ARG A 34 -4.74 17.61 8.31
N ALA A 35 -4.37 18.20 7.17
CA ALA A 35 -3.23 19.11 7.06
C ALA A 35 -3.26 20.25 8.10
N LYS A 36 -4.43 20.87 8.32
CA LYS A 36 -4.59 21.92 9.34
C LYS A 36 -4.29 21.43 10.77
N GLY A 37 -4.60 20.17 11.07
CA GLY A 37 -4.24 19.56 12.36
C GLY A 37 -2.73 19.38 12.49
N PHE A 38 -2.06 19.00 11.39
CA PHE A 38 -0.60 18.97 11.35
C PHE A 38 0.01 20.35 11.54
N ASP A 39 -0.55 21.41 10.96
CA ASP A 39 -0.01 22.77 11.12
C ASP A 39 -0.05 23.22 12.59
N VAL A 40 -1.15 22.93 13.30
CA VAL A 40 -1.29 23.22 14.73
C VAL A 40 -0.30 22.42 15.56
N LEU A 41 -0.24 21.09 15.38
CA LEU A 41 0.67 20.24 16.16
C LEU A 41 2.15 20.52 15.85
N HIS A 42 2.44 20.93 14.62
CA HIS A 42 3.78 21.31 14.19
C HIS A 42 4.21 22.62 14.83
N ALA A 43 3.32 23.63 14.88
CA ALA A 43 3.55 24.87 15.60
C ALA A 43 3.82 24.63 17.11
N LEU A 44 3.17 23.61 17.68
CA LEU A 44 3.44 23.16 19.05
C LEU A 44 4.72 22.31 19.20
N GLY A 45 5.44 22.00 18.12
CA GLY A 45 6.65 21.17 18.16
C GLY A 45 6.40 19.69 18.50
N LEU A 46 5.15 19.23 18.38
CA LEU A 46 4.73 17.86 18.71
C LEU A 46 4.91 16.89 17.54
N VAL A 47 4.87 17.39 16.31
CA VAL A 47 4.98 16.60 15.09
C VAL A 47 5.83 17.31 14.04
N MET A 48 6.32 16.53 13.08
CA MET A 48 6.93 17.05 11.86
C MET A 48 5.89 17.73 10.96
N SER A 49 6.35 18.64 10.10
CA SER A 49 5.47 19.32 9.15
C SER A 49 4.80 18.37 8.17
N HIS A 50 3.62 18.72 7.67
CA HIS A 50 2.91 17.93 6.67
C HIS A 50 3.75 17.67 5.40
N SER A 51 4.58 18.63 5.00
CA SER A 51 5.51 18.49 3.87
C SER A 51 6.62 17.48 4.15
N TRP A 52 7.17 17.47 5.37
CA TRP A 52 8.15 16.48 5.79
C TRP A 52 7.55 15.07 5.78
N ILE A 53 6.33 14.90 6.31
CA ILE A 53 5.63 13.61 6.35
C ILE A 53 5.43 13.06 4.94
N SER A 54 4.94 13.89 4.03
CA SER A 54 4.70 13.50 2.64
C SER A 54 5.99 13.04 1.95
N LYS A 55 7.11 13.74 2.20
CA LYS A 55 8.44 13.34 1.69
C LYS A 55 8.94 12.06 2.34
N ALA A 56 8.75 11.89 3.65
CA ALA A 56 9.17 10.70 4.39
C ALA A 56 8.46 9.45 3.89
N ILE A 57 7.13 9.50 3.72
CA ILE A 57 6.34 8.38 3.18
C ILE A 57 6.77 8.04 1.76
N ARG A 58 6.95 9.04 0.88
CA ARG A 58 7.43 8.81 -0.49
C ARG A 58 8.82 8.16 -0.50
N ARG A 59 9.72 8.59 0.38
CA ARG A 59 11.06 8.00 0.50
C ARG A 59 11.00 6.55 0.96
N MET A 60 10.21 6.25 1.99
CA MET A 60 10.01 4.88 2.48
C MET A 60 9.47 3.99 1.35
N PHE A 61 8.44 4.46 0.65
CA PHE A 61 7.87 3.73 -0.49
C PHE A 61 8.91 3.47 -1.59
N GLN A 62 9.71 4.47 -1.95
CA GLN A 62 10.75 4.31 -2.96
C GLN A 62 11.85 3.32 -2.53
N MET A 63 12.23 3.32 -1.25
CA MET A 63 13.18 2.36 -0.70
C MET A 63 12.63 0.93 -0.81
N THR A 64 11.39 0.71 -0.37
CA THR A 64 10.72 -0.59 -0.49
C THR A 64 10.59 -1.05 -1.94
N LEU A 65 10.28 -0.14 -2.87
CA LEU A 65 10.24 -0.48 -4.29
C LEU A 65 11.61 -0.84 -4.87
N ASN A 66 12.68 -0.18 -4.44
CA ASN A 66 14.02 -0.51 -4.87
C ASN A 66 14.43 -1.90 -4.37
N GLU A 67 14.17 -2.19 -3.09
CA GLU A 67 14.38 -3.52 -2.50
C GLU A 67 13.57 -4.59 -3.24
N LEU A 68 12.29 -4.31 -3.52
CA LEU A 68 11.43 -5.23 -4.27
C LEU A 68 11.98 -5.52 -5.68
N ARG A 69 12.50 -4.51 -6.38
CA ARG A 69 13.11 -4.70 -7.72
C ARG A 69 14.29 -5.66 -7.68
N GLU A 70 15.14 -5.53 -6.67
CA GLU A 70 16.28 -6.45 -6.48
C GLU A 70 15.79 -7.88 -6.20
N LEU A 71 14.75 -8.04 -5.37
CA LEU A 71 14.19 -9.34 -5.01
C LEU A 71 13.49 -10.03 -6.20
N VAL A 72 12.76 -9.28 -7.00
CA VAL A 72 12.03 -9.75 -8.19
C VAL A 72 12.99 -10.23 -9.29
N GLN A 73 14.19 -9.66 -9.38
CA GLN A 73 15.25 -10.15 -10.27
C GLN A 73 15.91 -11.43 -9.77
N LYS A 74 15.93 -11.64 -8.45
CA LYS A 74 16.65 -12.76 -7.83
C LYS A 74 15.79 -14.01 -7.62
N TYR A 75 14.51 -13.85 -7.31
CA TYR A 75 13.63 -14.96 -6.91
C TYR A 75 12.43 -15.09 -7.83
N PRO A 76 11.92 -16.32 -8.05
CA PRO A 76 10.60 -16.51 -8.64
C PRO A 76 9.53 -15.75 -7.84
N TRP A 77 8.66 -15.04 -8.55
CA TRP A 77 7.66 -14.18 -7.96
C TRP A 77 6.30 -14.29 -8.67
N VAL A 78 5.24 -13.98 -7.93
CA VAL A 78 3.87 -13.88 -8.45
C VAL A 78 3.30 -12.53 -8.04
N LEU A 79 2.79 -11.77 -9.00
CA LEU A 79 2.06 -10.53 -8.73
C LEU A 79 0.58 -10.81 -8.80
N THR A 80 -0.11 -10.45 -7.73
CA THR A 80 -1.57 -10.31 -7.74
C THR A 80 -1.90 -8.83 -7.68
N TYR A 81 -2.95 -8.43 -8.38
CA TYR A 81 -3.42 -7.07 -8.35
C TYR A 81 -4.95 -7.06 -8.32
N ASP A 82 -5.51 -6.10 -7.61
CA ASP A 82 -6.94 -5.86 -7.53
C ASP A 82 -7.26 -4.38 -7.79
N ASN A 83 -8.42 -4.13 -8.36
CA ASN A 83 -8.92 -2.79 -8.59
C ASN A 83 -9.53 -2.27 -7.29
N VAL A 84 -8.93 -1.21 -6.76
CA VAL A 84 -9.42 -0.54 -5.55
C VAL A 84 -10.20 0.70 -5.96
N VAL A 85 -11.46 0.76 -5.55
CA VAL A 85 -12.26 1.97 -5.68
C VAL A 85 -12.10 2.79 -4.40
N ILE A 86 -11.47 3.96 -4.50
CA ILE A 86 -11.22 4.86 -3.38
C ILE A 86 -12.26 5.99 -3.40
N LEU A 87 -13.05 6.05 -2.34
CA LEU A 87 -14.12 7.01 -2.18
C LEU A 87 -13.68 8.18 -1.29
N PHE A 88 -13.55 9.38 -1.86
CA PHE A 88 -13.32 10.58 -1.06
C PHE A 88 -14.65 11.18 -0.63
N LYS A 89 -15.09 10.82 0.59
CA LYS A 89 -16.30 11.39 1.19
C LYS A 89 -16.09 12.86 1.54
N ILE A 90 -16.96 13.71 1.02
CA ILE A 90 -17.09 15.12 1.43
C ILE A 90 -18.35 15.27 2.28
N PHE A 91 -18.27 16.11 3.31
CA PHE A 91 -19.35 16.27 4.29
C PHE A 91 -20.58 16.99 3.71
N SER A 92 -20.37 17.92 2.78
CA SER A 92 -21.44 18.59 2.03
C SER A 92 -21.14 18.54 0.54
N GLN A 93 -22.02 17.94 -0.24
CA GLN A 93 -21.96 18.01 -1.70
C GLN A 93 -22.51 19.38 -2.13
N ARG A 94 -21.73 20.12 -2.92
CA ARG A 94 -22.15 21.33 -3.61
C ARG A 94 -21.91 21.13 -5.11
N PRO A 95 -22.57 21.86 -6.01
CA PRO A 95 -22.32 21.74 -7.46
C PRO A 95 -20.84 21.85 -7.84
N GLU A 96 -20.09 22.69 -7.12
CA GLU A 96 -18.65 22.92 -7.27
C GLU A 96 -17.75 21.94 -6.48
N ASN A 97 -18.33 21.16 -5.57
CA ASN A 97 -17.61 20.22 -4.70
C ASN A 97 -18.40 18.91 -4.64
N LEU A 98 -18.17 18.07 -5.66
CA LEU A 98 -18.78 16.77 -5.80
C LEU A 98 -17.89 15.68 -5.19
N GLN A 99 -18.53 14.62 -4.72
CA GLN A 99 -17.83 13.45 -4.22
C GLN A 99 -16.96 12.87 -5.32
N LYS A 100 -15.65 12.74 -5.03
CA LYS A 100 -14.69 12.21 -6.00
C LYS A 100 -14.52 10.71 -5.78
N LEU A 101 -14.89 9.94 -6.79
CA LEU A 101 -14.48 8.56 -6.93
C LEU A 101 -13.14 8.53 -7.66
N THR A 102 -12.14 7.83 -7.12
CA THR A 102 -10.94 7.51 -7.88
C THR A 102 -10.75 6.01 -7.91
N ASN A 103 -10.31 5.51 -9.06
CA ASN A 103 -9.91 4.13 -9.19
C ASN A 103 -8.40 4.06 -8.95
N GLY A 104 -7.98 3.00 -8.29
CA GLY A 104 -6.59 2.66 -8.05
C GLY A 104 -6.38 1.16 -8.25
N THR A 105 -5.13 0.76 -8.23
CA THR A 105 -4.75 -0.66 -8.30
C THR A 105 -3.89 -0.95 -7.08
N ALA A 106 -4.32 -1.91 -6.26
CA ALA A 106 -3.49 -2.46 -5.20
C ALA A 106 -2.81 -3.73 -5.74
N ALA A 107 -1.51 -3.84 -5.53
CA ALA A 107 -0.71 -4.95 -6.03
C ALA A 107 0.09 -5.56 -4.88
N ILE A 108 0.12 -6.89 -4.81
CA ILE A 108 0.88 -7.68 -3.85
C ILE A 108 1.80 -8.61 -4.62
N VAL A 109 3.10 -8.54 -4.33
CA VAL A 109 4.11 -9.45 -4.89
C VAL A 109 4.45 -10.52 -3.87
N TYR A 110 4.23 -11.77 -4.24
CA TYR A 110 4.67 -12.94 -3.50
C TYR A 110 6.02 -13.40 -4.03
N LEU A 111 7.01 -13.48 -3.14
CA LEU A 111 8.34 -13.99 -3.44
C LEU A 111 8.47 -15.42 -2.91
N LYS A 112 9.07 -16.33 -3.67
CA LYS A 112 9.35 -17.70 -3.21
C LYS A 112 10.87 -17.98 -3.23
N PRO A 113 11.61 -17.61 -2.17
CA PRO A 113 13.03 -17.92 -2.07
C PRO A 113 13.26 -19.43 -2.07
N GLY A 114 14.27 -19.91 -2.81
CA GLY A 114 14.64 -21.33 -2.87
C GLY A 114 13.74 -22.19 -3.76
N ALA A 115 12.79 -21.61 -4.49
CA ALA A 115 12.10 -22.32 -5.55
C ALA A 115 13.04 -22.60 -6.72
N THR A 116 12.95 -23.80 -7.28
CA THR A 116 13.55 -24.12 -8.58
C THR A 116 12.97 -23.18 -9.64
N PRO A 117 13.81 -22.49 -10.42
CA PRO A 117 13.34 -21.67 -11.53
C PRO A 117 12.46 -22.51 -12.46
N LEU A 118 11.29 -21.99 -12.80
CA LEU A 118 10.42 -22.63 -13.78
C LEU A 118 11.08 -22.56 -15.16
N PRO A 119 10.83 -23.55 -16.04
CA PRO A 119 11.32 -23.51 -17.41
C PRO A 119 10.78 -22.27 -18.14
N ALA A 120 11.53 -21.76 -19.12
CA ALA A 120 11.13 -20.56 -19.87
C ALA A 120 9.77 -20.73 -20.58
N SER A 121 9.36 -21.96 -20.88
CA SER A 121 8.08 -22.31 -21.49
C SER A 121 6.88 -22.22 -20.53
N ALA A 122 7.08 -22.26 -19.20
CA ALA A 122 5.98 -22.41 -18.25
C ALA A 122 4.95 -21.26 -18.32
N ASN A 123 5.40 -20.03 -18.56
CA ASN A 123 4.49 -18.89 -18.73
C ASN A 123 3.69 -18.97 -20.03
N GLN A 124 4.28 -19.53 -21.09
CA GLN A 124 3.62 -19.71 -22.37
C GLN A 124 2.60 -20.85 -22.29
N GLU A 125 2.99 -21.99 -21.72
CA GLU A 125 2.10 -23.13 -21.42
C GLU A 125 0.92 -22.70 -20.54
N LEU A 126 1.14 -21.88 -19.51
CA LEU A 126 0.07 -21.36 -18.66
C LEU A 126 -0.92 -20.47 -19.44
N LYS A 127 -0.42 -19.64 -20.36
CA LYS A 127 -1.28 -18.81 -21.21
C LYS A 127 -2.10 -19.65 -22.17
N GLU A 128 -1.49 -20.64 -22.80
CA GLU A 128 -2.14 -21.58 -23.70
C GLU A 128 -3.21 -22.41 -22.97
N GLN A 129 -2.91 -22.91 -21.77
CA GLN A 129 -3.90 -23.58 -20.91
C GLN A 129 -5.05 -22.65 -20.51
N ARG A 130 -4.78 -21.40 -20.16
CA ARG A 130 -5.84 -20.43 -19.82
C ARG A 130 -6.72 -20.11 -21.03
N ALA A 131 -6.13 -19.97 -22.22
CA ALA A 131 -6.87 -19.74 -23.46
C ALA A 131 -7.74 -20.95 -23.82
N ALA A 132 -7.19 -22.17 -23.74
CA ALA A 132 -7.94 -23.40 -23.99
C ALA A 132 -9.10 -23.60 -22.98
N ASN A 133 -8.89 -23.24 -21.71
CA ASN A 133 -9.92 -23.33 -20.67
C ASN A 133 -10.94 -22.18 -20.70
N LEU A 134 -10.69 -21.11 -21.46
CA LEU A 134 -11.62 -19.99 -21.64
C LEU A 134 -12.80 -20.40 -22.54
N ASP A 135 -12.53 -21.27 -23.51
CA ASP A 135 -13.56 -21.86 -24.38
C ASP A 135 -14.34 -23.00 -23.69
N SER A 136 -13.78 -23.62 -22.65
CA SER A 136 -14.49 -24.58 -21.82
C SER A 136 -15.30 -23.87 -20.73
N LEU A 137 -16.48 -23.35 -21.09
CA LEU A 137 -17.45 -22.86 -20.11
C LEU A 137 -17.69 -23.94 -19.04
N ILE A 138 -17.44 -23.59 -17.77
CA ILE A 138 -17.89 -24.40 -16.64
C ILE A 138 -19.42 -24.49 -16.74
N THR A 139 -19.90 -25.62 -17.23
CA THR A 139 -21.33 -25.90 -17.34
C THR A 139 -21.84 -26.29 -15.95
N ILE A 140 -23.09 -25.97 -15.61
CA ILE A 140 -23.73 -26.34 -14.32
C ILE A 140 -23.50 -27.82 -13.98
N ARG A 141 -23.52 -28.70 -14.98
CA ARG A 141 -23.25 -30.13 -14.83
C ARG A 141 -21.84 -30.43 -14.29
N ARG A 142 -20.82 -29.73 -14.79
CA ARG A 142 -19.43 -29.85 -14.34
C ARG A 142 -19.25 -29.38 -12.89
N VAL A 143 -20.01 -28.37 -12.47
CA VAL A 143 -20.01 -27.89 -11.07
C VAL A 143 -20.62 -28.93 -10.15
N LEU A 144 -21.75 -29.52 -10.54
CA LEU A 144 -22.41 -30.59 -9.77
C LEU A 144 -21.54 -31.85 -9.67
N ASP A 145 -20.86 -32.23 -10.75
CA ASP A 145 -19.94 -33.37 -10.74
C ASP A 145 -18.74 -33.11 -9.80
N LEU A 146 -18.15 -31.90 -9.83
CA LEU A 146 -17.04 -31.55 -8.92
C LEU A 146 -17.47 -31.50 -7.45
N ALA A 147 -18.71 -31.08 -7.16
CA ALA A 147 -19.27 -31.11 -5.81
C ALA A 147 -19.59 -32.53 -5.32
N ALA A 148 -19.87 -33.47 -6.23
CA ALA A 148 -20.10 -34.87 -5.89
C ALA A 148 -18.81 -35.63 -5.52
N PHE A 149 -17.64 -35.17 -5.97
CA PHE A 149 -16.33 -35.77 -5.65
C PHE A 149 -15.70 -35.28 -4.34
N SER A 150 -16.37 -34.40 -3.59
CA SER A 150 -15.88 -33.88 -2.29
C SER A 150 -16.42 -34.62 -1.06
N HIS A 151 -16.80 -35.89 -1.21
CA HIS A 151 -17.17 -36.79 -0.11
C HIS A 151 -16.37 -38.10 -0.17
#